data_AF-A0A4R0YN89-F1
#
_entry.id   AF-A0A4R0YN89-F1
#
_cell.length_a   1.000
_cell.length_b   1.000
_cell.length_c   1.000
_cell.angle_alpha   90.00
_cell.angle_beta   90.00
_cell.angle_gamma   90.00
#
_symmetry.space_group_name_H-M   'P 1'
#
loop_
_entity.id
_entity.type
_entity.pdbx_description
1 polymer ?
#
loop_
_entity_poly.entity_id
_entity_poly.type
_entity_poly.pdbx_seq_one_letter_code
_entity_poly.pdbx_strand_id
1 'polypeptide(L)'
;MSPDPYSRAALPLSSSLDPPLAAASMPRHFRPLGRRLPLVVREDHSLREAADHMVEADVGRLVVMGGAGLGEVVGIITRGDLLAAHA
;
A
#
# COMPACT_ATOMS: atom_id res chain seq x y z
N MET A 1 0.20 -4.67 30.26
CA MET A 1 -0.45 -5.00 28.97
C MET A 1 -0.09 -3.87 28.01
N SER A 2 0.96 -4.05 27.22
CA SER A 2 1.42 -3.04 26.24
C SER A 2 0.51 -3.11 25.02
N PRO A 3 -0.03 -1.98 24.52
CA PRO A 3 -0.80 -2.00 23.28
C PRO A 3 0.12 -2.39 22.12
N ASP A 4 -0.40 -3.26 21.25
CA ASP A 4 0.27 -3.74 20.05
C ASP A 4 0.45 -2.58 19.05
N PRO A 5 1.70 -2.20 18.70
CA PRO A 5 1.98 -1.03 17.86
C PRO A 5 1.44 -1.16 16.42
N TYR A 6 1.06 -2.36 15.99
CA TYR A 6 0.54 -2.62 14.64
C TYR A 6 -0.96 -2.33 14.47
N SER A 7 -1.68 -1.98 15.54
CA SER A 7 -3.14 -1.83 15.52
C SER A 7 -3.67 -0.50 14.94
N ARG A 8 -2.83 0.35 14.32
CA ARG A 8 -3.21 1.68 13.80
C ARG A 8 -3.18 1.86 12.27
N ALA A 9 -2.93 0.80 11.49
CA ALA A 9 -2.80 0.92 10.02
C ALA A 9 -4.08 0.58 9.23
N ALA A 10 -5.25 0.64 9.86
CA ALA A 10 -6.54 0.43 9.19
C ALA A 10 -7.39 1.72 9.12
N LEU A 11 -6.75 2.88 8.97
CA LEU A 11 -7.49 4.09 8.64
C LEU A 11 -7.98 3.97 7.19
N PRO A 12 -9.30 3.97 6.94
CA PRO A 12 -9.80 3.90 5.57
C PRO A 12 -9.44 5.19 4.85
N LEU A 13 -8.65 5.08 3.78
CA LEU A 13 -8.34 6.16 2.81
C LEU A 13 -9.60 6.68 2.07
N SER A 14 -10.81 6.36 2.53
CA SER A 14 -12.06 6.62 1.82
C SER A 14 -12.66 8.00 2.07
N SER A 15 -12.08 8.84 2.92
CA SER A 15 -12.69 10.12 3.30
C SER A 15 -12.29 11.33 2.44
N SER A 16 -11.51 11.15 1.37
CA SER A 16 -11.00 12.29 0.56
C SER A 16 -11.39 12.27 -0.92
N LEU A 17 -12.27 11.36 -1.37
CA LEU A 17 -12.76 11.40 -2.74
C LEU A 17 -14.04 12.26 -2.81
N ASP A 18 -13.85 13.57 -2.93
CA ASP A 18 -14.93 14.49 -3.29
C ASP A 18 -15.51 14.18 -4.68
N PRO A 19 -16.82 14.36 -4.90
CA PRO A 19 -17.46 14.16 -6.19
C PRO A 19 -17.41 15.45 -7.04
N PRO A 20 -16.40 15.59 -7.90
CA PRO A 20 -16.70 16.09 -9.25
C PRO A 20 -15.93 15.32 -10.33
N LEU A 21 -15.48 14.10 -10.05
CA LEU A 21 -14.84 13.23 -11.04
C LEU A 21 -15.83 12.54 -12.00
N ALA A 22 -17.08 13.02 -12.06
CA ALA A 22 -18.16 12.42 -12.86
C ALA A 22 -18.33 13.05 -14.26
N ALA A 23 -17.75 14.24 -14.51
CA ALA A 23 -18.07 15.02 -15.72
C ALA A 23 -16.93 15.14 -16.75
N ALA A 24 -15.73 14.65 -16.46
CA ALA A 24 -14.71 14.45 -17.49
C ALA A 24 -14.88 13.04 -18.06
N SER A 25 -14.90 12.91 -19.40
CA SER A 25 -14.93 11.62 -20.11
C SER A 25 -13.69 10.79 -19.73
N MET A 26 -13.74 10.13 -18.57
CA MET A 26 -12.73 9.18 -18.11
C MET A 26 -12.97 7.84 -18.81
N PRO A 27 -11.92 7.18 -19.29
CA PRO A 27 -12.05 5.84 -19.82
C PRO A 27 -12.61 4.93 -18.72
N ARG A 28 -13.74 4.27 -19.02
CA ARG A 28 -14.36 3.13 -18.31
C ARG A 28 -14.18 3.16 -16.78
N HIS A 29 -15.23 3.56 -16.08
CA HIS A 29 -15.35 3.47 -14.62
C HIS A 29 -14.60 2.26 -14.04
N PHE A 30 -13.66 2.53 -13.13
CA PHE A 30 -13.00 1.49 -12.34
C PHE A 30 -14.06 0.78 -11.51
N ARG A 31 -14.46 -0.42 -11.93
CA ARG A 31 -15.34 -1.28 -11.13
C ARG A 31 -14.47 -2.01 -10.11
N PRO A 32 -14.70 -1.83 -8.80
CA PRO A 32 -13.96 -2.60 -7.80
C PRO A 32 -14.25 -4.09 -7.98
N LEU A 33 -13.20 -4.87 -8.28
CA LEU A 33 -13.30 -6.33 -8.39
C LEU A 33 -13.25 -7.04 -7.03
N GLY A 34 -13.08 -6.27 -5.95
CA GLY A 34 -13.07 -6.74 -4.56
C GLY A 34 -12.54 -5.66 -3.61
N ARG A 35 -12.87 -5.74 -2.31
CA ARG A 35 -12.40 -4.81 -1.26
C ARG A 35 -11.13 -5.31 -0.57
N ARG A 36 -10.09 -5.67 -1.33
CA ARG A 36 -8.78 -5.93 -0.73
C ARG A 36 -8.05 -4.60 -0.58
N LEU A 37 -7.83 -4.20 0.67
CA LEU A 37 -7.00 -3.05 0.96
C LEU A 37 -5.55 -3.38 0.55
N PRO A 38 -4.82 -2.45 -0.08
CA PRO A 38 -3.41 -2.66 -0.37
C PRO A 38 -2.62 -2.80 0.93
N LEU A 39 -1.66 -3.72 0.96
CA LEU A 39 -0.73 -3.83 2.07
C LEU A 39 0.37 -2.77 1.93
N VAL A 40 0.66 -2.09 3.04
CA VAL A 40 1.59 -0.96 3.11
C VAL A 40 2.79 -1.29 3.99
N VAL A 41 3.96 -0.77 3.65
CA VAL A 41 5.18 -0.81 4.46
C VAL A 41 5.80 0.58 4.55
N ARG A 42 6.70 0.79 5.50
CA ARG A 42 7.44 2.05 5.61
C ARG A 42 8.73 2.01 4.81
N GLU A 43 9.19 3.18 4.37
CA GLU A 43 10.44 3.32 3.60
C GLU A 43 11.72 2.92 4.37
N ASP A 44 11.64 2.86 5.70
CA ASP A 44 12.73 2.43 6.58
C ASP A 44 12.74 0.91 6.84
N HIS A 45 11.77 0.15 6.32
CA HIS A 45 11.82 -1.31 6.33
C HIS A 45 12.87 -1.83 5.34
N SER A 46 13.58 -2.87 5.73
CA SER A 46 14.49 -3.59 4.86
C SER A 46 13.74 -4.35 3.76
N LEU A 47 14.43 -4.66 2.66
CA LEU A 47 13.89 -5.50 1.59
C LEU A 47 13.52 -6.91 2.08
N ARG A 48 14.19 -7.41 3.12
CA ARG A 48 13.86 -8.69 3.76
C ARG A 48 12.51 -8.61 4.46
N GLU A 49 12.30 -7.61 5.31
CA GLU A 49 11.01 -7.42 6.00
C GLU A 49 9.88 -7.22 4.99
N ALA A 50 10.13 -6.48 3.90
CA ALA A 50 9.18 -6.37 2.80
C ALA A 50 8.87 -7.74 2.14
N ALA A 51 9.88 -8.59 1.92
CA ALA A 51 9.69 -9.93 1.39
C ALA A 51 8.84 -10.80 2.34
N ASP A 52 9.14 -10.75 3.64
CA ASP A 52 8.41 -11.49 4.67
C ASP A 52 6.93 -11.06 4.68
N HIS A 53 6.64 -9.76 4.59
CA HIS A 53 5.27 -9.26 4.46
C HIS A 53 4.56 -9.72 3.18
N MET A 54 5.28 -9.81 2.05
CA MET A 54 4.70 -10.34 0.80
C MET A 54 4.32 -11.81 0.93
N VAL A 55 5.14 -12.62 1.59
CA VAL A 55 4.88 -14.05 1.82
C VAL A 55 3.71 -14.24 2.79
N GLU A 56 3.75 -13.58 3.95
CA GLU A 56 2.74 -13.74 5.00
C GLU A 56 1.34 -13.34 4.52
N ALA A 57 1.23 -12.28 3.72
CA ALA A 57 -0.06 -11.79 3.22
C ALA A 57 -0.48 -12.39 1.87
N ASP A 58 0.30 -13.30 1.30
CA ASP A 58 0.11 -13.85 -0.06
C ASP A 58 -0.10 -12.76 -1.13
N VAL A 59 0.81 -11.77 -1.14
CA VAL A 59 0.81 -10.66 -2.09
C VAL A 59 2.14 -10.56 -2.83
N GLY A 60 2.11 -10.04 -4.05
CA GLY A 60 3.31 -9.82 -4.87
C GLY A 60 3.83 -8.39 -4.86
N ARG A 61 3.17 -7.48 -4.15
CA ARG A 61 3.46 -6.04 -4.16
C ARG A 61 3.06 -5.36 -2.86
N LEU A 62 3.80 -4.32 -2.50
CA LEU A 62 3.55 -3.49 -1.33
C LEU A 62 3.62 -2.02 -1.72
N VAL A 63 2.75 -1.22 -1.12
CA VAL A 63 2.83 0.24 -1.21
C VAL A 63 3.80 0.74 -0.15
N VAL A 64 4.74 1.60 -0.53
CA VAL A 64 5.74 2.17 0.39
C VAL A 64 5.28 3.55 0.83
N MET A 65 5.25 3.76 2.15
CA MET A 65 4.84 5.00 2.78
C MET A 65 6.07 5.75 3.34
N GLY A 66 6.12 7.05 3.08
CA GLY A 66 7.17 7.94 3.58
C GLY A 66 7.05 8.29 5.06
N GLY A 67 8.08 8.94 5.60
CA GLY A 67 8.13 9.44 6.98
C GLY A 67 7.58 10.84 7.22
N ALA A 68 7.49 11.68 6.19
CA ALA A 68 7.27 13.11 6.37
C ALA A 68 5.81 13.53 6.59
N GLY A 69 4.83 12.66 6.31
CA GLY A 69 3.42 13.00 6.46
C GLY A 69 2.47 11.80 6.60
N LEU A 70 1.25 12.08 7.08
CA LEU A 70 0.14 11.14 7.05
C LEU A 70 -0.27 10.87 5.59
N GLY A 71 -0.05 9.65 5.12
CA GLY A 71 -0.54 9.22 3.82
C GLY A 71 0.37 9.52 2.63
N GLU A 72 1.62 9.92 2.85
CA GLU A 72 2.59 10.08 1.75
C GLU A 72 2.99 8.70 1.20
N VAL A 73 2.56 8.41 -0.03
CA VAL A 73 3.03 7.25 -0.79
C VAL A 73 4.29 7.65 -1.55
N VAL A 74 5.41 7.00 -1.24
CA VAL A 74 6.70 7.27 -1.90
C VAL A 74 6.98 6.31 -3.05
N GLY A 75 6.30 5.16 -3.10
CA GLY A 75 6.47 4.21 -4.19
C GLY A 75 5.74 2.89 -4.02
N ILE A 76 6.08 1.94 -4.88
CA ILE A 76 5.60 0.56 -4.85
C ILE A 76 6.82 -0.33 -5.05
N ILE A 77 6.90 -1.40 -4.28
CA ILE A 77 7.86 -2.48 -4.48
C ILE A 77 7.14 -3.76 -4.84
N THR A 78 7.73 -4.53 -5.75
CA THR A 78 7.22 -5.81 -6.24
C THR A 78 8.20 -6.93 -5.95
N ARG A 79 7.72 -8.18 -6.05
CA ARG A 79 8.59 -9.36 -5.96
C ARG A 79 9.74 -9.32 -6.99
N GLY A 80 9.52 -8.75 -8.18
CA GLY A 80 10.55 -8.62 -9.20
C GLY A 80 11.69 -7.69 -8.75
N ASP A 81 11.36 -6.60 -8.07
CA ASP A 81 12.35 -5.66 -7.52
C ASP A 81 13.20 -6.33 -6.45
N LEU A 82 12.59 -7.16 -5.58
CA LEU A 82 13.30 -7.94 -4.57
C LEU A 82 14.30 -8.92 -5.20
N LEU A 83 13.92 -9.57 -6.30
CA LEU A 83 14.82 -10.48 -7.03
C LEU A 83 15.95 -9.72 -7.71
N ALA A 84 15.67 -8.58 -8.34
CA ALA A 84 16.67 -7.76 -9.02
C ALA A 84 17.71 -7.18 -8.04
N ALA A 85 17.30 -6.85 -6.81
CA ALA A 85 18.18 -6.33 -5.77
C ALA A 85 19.09 -7.38 -5.12
N HIS A 86 18.91 -8.67 -5.43
CA HIS A 86 19.69 -9.79 -4.86
C HIS A 86 20.36 -10.66 -5.94
N ALA A 87 20.38 -10.18 -7.19
CA ALA A 87 21.03 -10.83 -8.33
C ALA A 87 22.54 -10.54 -8.40
#